data_AF-A0A920YG98-F1
#
_entry.id   AF-A0A920YG98-F1
#
_cell.length_a   1.000
_cell.length_b   1.000
_cell.length_c   1.000
_cell.angle_alpha   90.00
_cell.angle_beta   90.00
_cell.angle_gamma   90.00
#
_symmetry.space_group_name_H-M   'P 1'
#
loop_
_entity.id
_entity.type
_entity.pdbx_description
1 polymer ?
#
loop_
_entity_poly.entity_id
_entity_poly.type
_entity_poly.pdbx_seq_one_letter_code
_entity_poly.pdbx_strand_id
1 'polypeptide(L)'
;MIVVVLSSALDLGWRIINDLAAPPILLMDVGKLLDTLGLLLLVLISLELLETLRAYLEERMIHVEVVFAAAMMALARKVIILDVKELPSMTLLGIAAIIIALSGGYYLFRRAGWG
;
A
#
# COMPACT_ATOMS: atom_id res chain seq x y z
N MET A 1 11.31 2.53 -12.72
CA MET A 1 10.60 2.93 -11.49
C MET A 1 10.16 4.39 -11.52
N ILE A 2 11.05 5.37 -11.73
CA ILE A 2 10.68 6.81 -11.77
C ILE A 2 9.58 7.10 -12.79
N VAL A 3 9.67 6.56 -14.01
CA VAL A 3 8.63 6.70 -15.05
C VAL A 3 7.28 6.15 -14.57
N VAL A 4 7.27 5.01 -13.87
CA VAL A 4 6.06 4.39 -13.33
C VAL A 4 5.43 5.30 -12.28
N VAL A 5 6.22 5.79 -11.33
CA VAL A 5 5.78 6.72 -10.29
C VAL A 5 5.15 7.98 -10.90
N LEU A 6 5.85 8.61 -11.86
CA LEU A 6 5.36 9.81 -12.53
C LEU A 6 4.08 9.52 -13.33
N SER A 7 4.01 8.39 -14.05
CA SER A 7 2.83 8.01 -14.80
C SER A 7 1.62 7.75 -13.90
N SER A 8 1.81 7.09 -12.76
CA SER A 8 0.74 6.82 -11.79
C SER A 8 0.26 8.10 -11.11
N ALA A 9 1.17 9.04 -10.81
CA ALA A 9 0.80 10.34 -10.25
C ALA A 9 0.01 11.20 -11.24
N LEU A 10 0.41 11.20 -12.52
CA LEU A 10 -0.32 11.89 -13.59
C LEU A 10 -1.70 11.27 -13.83
N ASP A 11 -1.80 9.94 -13.90
CA ASP A 11 -3.08 9.23 -14.05
C ASP A 11 -4.04 9.54 -12.89
N LEU A 12 -3.53 9.53 -11.65
CA LEU A 12 -4.30 9.93 -10.47
C LEU A 12 -4.80 11.38 -10.58
N GLY A 13 -3.93 12.32 -10.93
CA GLY A 13 -4.32 13.72 -11.10
C GLY A 13 -5.39 13.90 -12.17
N TRP A 14 -5.25 13.20 -13.30
CA TRP A 14 -6.23 13.21 -14.39
C TRP A 14 -7.58 12.66 -13.94
N ARG A 15 -7.59 11.53 -13.22
CA ARG A 15 -8.82 10.92 -12.68
C ARG A 15 -9.54 11.84 -11.70
N ILE A 16 -8.81 12.44 -10.75
CA ILE A 16 -9.37 13.39 -9.78
C ILE A 16 -10.06 14.55 -10.48
N ILE A 17 -9.42 15.13 -11.52
CA ILE A 17 -10.00 16.24 -12.29
C ILE A 17 -11.29 15.79 -13.00
N ASN A 18 -11.27 14.62 -13.65
CA ASN A 18 -12.45 14.10 -14.33
C ASN A 18 -13.60 13.80 -13.36
N ASP A 19 -13.29 13.25 -12.19
CA ASP A 19 -14.30 12.92 -11.18
C ASP A 19 -14.90 14.16 -10.53
N LEU A 20 -14.13 15.24 -10.38
CA LEU A 20 -14.61 16.53 -9.88
C LEU A 20 -15.45 17.30 -10.92
N ALA A 21 -15.14 17.13 -12.20
CA ALA A 21 -15.84 17.76 -13.31
C ALA A 21 -17.13 17.03 -13.71
N ALA A 22 -17.31 15.76 -13.30
CA ALA A 22 -18.52 15.00 -13.54
C ALA A 22 -19.70 15.48 -12.66
N PRO A 23 -20.96 15.45 -13.15
CA PRO A 23 -22.13 15.76 -12.33
C PRO A 23 -22.39 14.66 -11.27
N PRO A 24 -22.73 14.97 -10.00
CA PRO A 24 -22.79 16.29 -9.35
C PRO A 24 -21.40 16.89 -9.14
N ILE A 25 -21.21 18.08 -9.68
CA ILE A 25 -19.92 18.76 -9.73
C ILE A 25 -19.42 19.01 -8.30
N LEU A 26 -18.12 18.83 -8.07
CA LEU A 26 -17.45 19.01 -6.76
C LEU A 26 -17.90 18.07 -5.63
N LEU A 27 -18.78 17.10 -5.89
CA LEU A 27 -19.23 16.13 -4.89
C LEU A 27 -18.77 14.72 -5.27
N MET A 28 -17.79 14.22 -4.52
CA MET A 28 -17.40 12.82 -4.56
C MET A 28 -18.20 12.04 -3.51
N ASP A 29 -18.89 10.99 -3.96
CA ASP A 29 -19.48 10.01 -3.05
C ASP A 29 -18.38 9.22 -2.32
N VAL A 30 -18.74 8.58 -1.21
CA VAL A 30 -17.84 7.76 -0.38
C VAL A 30 -17.13 6.69 -1.21
N GLY A 31 -17.81 6.05 -2.16
CA GLY A 31 -17.17 5.06 -3.04
C GLY A 31 -16.04 5.65 -3.87
N LYS A 32 -16.29 6.79 -4.54
CA LYS A 32 -15.27 7.49 -5.35
C LYS A 32 -14.11 8.01 -4.49
N LEU A 33 -14.39 8.45 -3.27
CA LEU A 33 -13.36 8.87 -2.32
C LEU A 33 -12.46 7.69 -1.95
N LEU A 34 -13.03 6.53 -1.61
CA LEU A 34 -12.27 5.33 -1.30
C LEU A 34 -11.43 4.86 -2.49
N ASP A 35 -11.97 4.88 -3.71
CA ASP A 35 -11.23 4.54 -4.93
C ASP A 35 -10.06 5.50 -5.18
N THR A 36 -10.29 6.80 -5.03
CA THR A 36 -9.25 7.83 -5.19
C THR A 36 -8.16 7.67 -4.13
N LEU A 37 -8.53 7.41 -2.87
CA LEU A 37 -7.59 7.10 -1.81
C LEU A 37 -6.82 5.81 -2.10
N GLY A 38 -7.46 4.79 -2.66
CA GLY A 38 -6.81 3.56 -3.09
C GLY A 38 -5.75 3.78 -4.17
N LEU A 39 -6.04 4.63 -5.16
CA LEU A 39 -5.09 5.01 -6.21
C LEU A 39 -3.95 5.88 -5.65
N LEU A 40 -4.23 6.81 -4.73
CA LEU A 40 -3.20 7.57 -4.02
C LEU A 40 -2.26 6.64 -3.26
N LEU A 41 -2.82 5.66 -2.56
CA LEU A 41 -2.08 4.61 -1.88
C LEU A 41 -1.24 3.79 -2.88
N LEU A 42 -1.68 3.56 -4.12
CA LEU A 42 -0.84 2.89 -5.13
C LEU A 42 0.39 3.73 -5.55
N VAL A 43 0.21 5.04 -5.71
CA VAL A 43 1.31 5.98 -6.02
C VAL A 43 2.33 6.00 -4.89
N LEU A 44 1.86 6.07 -3.64
CA LEU A 44 2.72 6.09 -2.46
C LEU A 44 3.53 4.78 -2.31
N ILE A 45 2.98 3.61 -2.62
CA ILE A 45 3.76 2.33 -2.62
C ILE A 45 4.92 2.44 -3.62
N SER A 46 4.65 3.00 -4.80
CA SER A 46 5.64 3.10 -5.87
C SER A 46 6.79 4.04 -5.49
N LEU A 47 6.50 5.11 -4.73
CA LEU A 47 7.49 6.02 -4.17
C LEU A 47 8.34 5.35 -3.09
N GLU A 48 7.71 4.65 -2.16
CA GLU A 48 8.40 3.98 -1.07
C GLU A 48 9.31 2.83 -1.54
N LEU A 49 8.88 2.08 -2.55
CA LEU A 49 9.72 1.08 -3.18
C LEU A 49 10.95 1.71 -3.86
N LEU A 50 10.79 2.88 -4.49
CA LEU A 50 11.91 3.61 -5.07
C LEU A 50 12.93 4.03 -3.99
N GLU A 51 12.45 4.47 -2.83
CA GLU A 51 13.30 4.84 -1.70
C GLU A 51 14.00 3.63 -1.08
N THR A 52 13.30 2.51 -0.94
CA THR A 52 13.89 1.23 -0.50
C THR A 52 14.97 0.76 -1.47
N LEU A 53 14.74 0.89 -2.78
CA LEU A 53 15.74 0.56 -3.80
C LEU A 53 16.93 1.52 -3.78
N ARG A 54 16.72 2.81 -3.51
CA ARG A 54 17.82 3.77 -3.35
C ARG A 54 18.67 3.45 -2.13
N ALA A 55 18.04 3.22 -0.97
CA ALA A 55 18.72 2.83 0.26
C ALA A 55 19.55 1.55 0.05
N TYR A 56 19.01 0.57 -0.68
CA TYR A 56 19.76 -0.63 -1.07
C TYR A 56 21.02 -0.33 -1.88
N LEU A 57 20.92 0.57 -2.86
CA LEU A 57 22.05 0.93 -3.72
C LEU A 57 23.12 1.76 -2.99
N GLU A 58 22.71 2.58 -2.02
CA GLU A 58 23.62 3.43 -1.24
C GLU A 58 24.32 2.64 -0.11
N GLU A 59 23.56 1.88 0.70
CA GLU A 59 24.09 1.22 1.90
C GLU A 59 24.58 -0.21 1.65
N ARG A 60 24.29 -0.81 0.48
CA ARG A 60 24.58 -2.20 0.09
C ARG A 60 24.09 -3.29 1.06
N MET A 61 23.35 -2.92 2.10
CA MET A 61 22.80 -3.83 3.10
C MET A 61 21.32 -3.54 3.28
N ILE A 62 20.50 -4.56 3.10
CA ILE A 62 19.08 -4.47 3.40
C ILE A 62 18.92 -4.81 4.88
N HIS A 63 18.61 -3.81 5.69
CA HIS A 63 18.10 -4.04 7.05
C HIS A 63 16.77 -4.79 6.93
N VAL A 64 16.73 -6.00 7.46
CA VAL A 64 15.57 -6.88 7.35
C VAL A 64 14.35 -6.24 8.01
N GLU A 65 14.53 -5.36 9.00
CA GLU A 65 13.45 -4.56 9.57
C GLU A 65 12.74 -3.68 8.54
N VAL A 66 13.47 -3.09 7.60
CA VAL A 66 12.89 -2.21 6.55
C VAL A 66 12.00 -3.02 5.62
N VAL A 67 12.40 -4.25 5.27
CA VAL A 67 11.60 -5.14 4.41
C VAL A 67 10.33 -5.59 5.13
N PHE A 68 10.42 -5.97 6.40
CA PHE A 68 9.23 -6.34 7.18
C PHE A 68 8.29 -5.15 7.39
N ALA A 69 8.83 -3.95 7.64
CA ALA A 69 8.04 -2.74 7.75
C ALA A 69 7.29 -2.43 6.44
N ALA A 70 7.99 -2.47 5.30
CA ALA A 70 7.39 -2.28 3.98
C ALA A 70 6.32 -3.34 3.68
N ALA A 71 6.55 -4.61 4.04
CA ALA A 71 5.59 -5.69 3.84
C ALA A 71 4.33 -5.52 4.69
N MET A 72 4.47 -5.18 5.98
CA MET A 72 3.33 -4.91 6.86
C MET A 72 2.54 -3.69 6.40
N MET A 73 3.24 -2.63 5.96
CA MET A 73 2.60 -1.42 5.49
C MET A 73 1.85 -1.65 4.16
N ALA A 74 2.42 -2.44 3.23
CA ALA A 74 1.74 -2.84 2.01
C ALA A 74 0.47 -3.66 2.28
N LEU A 75 0.51 -4.56 3.27
CA LEU A 75 -0.66 -5.34 3.67
C LEU A 75 -1.73 -4.47 4.33
N ALA A 76 -1.36 -3.59 5.26
CA ALA A 76 -2.29 -2.67 5.92
C ALA A 76 -3.05 -1.83 4.89
N ARG A 77 -2.33 -1.31 3.88
CA ARG A 77 -2.88 -0.54 2.77
C ARG A 77 -3.88 -1.33 1.93
N LYS A 78 -3.61 -2.61 1.67
CA LYS A 78 -4.53 -3.50 0.96
C LYS A 78 -5.82 -3.72 1.76
N VAL A 79 -5.71 -3.90 3.08
CA VAL A 79 -6.85 -4.11 3.97
C VAL A 79 -7.73 -2.86 4.10
N ILE A 80 -7.14 -1.65 4.12
CA ILE A 80 -7.90 -0.38 4.18
C ILE A 80 -8.84 -0.20 2.98
N ILE A 81 -8.41 -0.64 1.80
CA ILE A 81 -9.17 -0.48 0.54
C ILE A 81 -10.22 -1.58 0.38
N LEU A 82 -10.12 -2.69 1.11
CA LEU A 82 -11.05 -3.82 0.99
C LEU A 82 -12.42 -3.46 1.56
N ASP A 83 -13.48 -3.63 0.76
CA ASP A 83 -14.84 -3.61 1.29
C ASP A 83 -15.16 -4.96 1.96
N VAL A 84 -15.08 -4.95 3.28
CA VAL A 84 -15.32 -6.11 4.15
C VAL A 84 -16.74 -6.69 3.96
N LYS A 85 -17.69 -5.89 3.48
CA LYS A 85 -19.09 -6.31 3.29
C LYS A 85 -19.29 -7.23 2.08
N GLU A 86 -18.42 -7.13 1.07
CA GLU A 86 -18.52 -7.93 -0.15
C GLU A 86 -17.70 -9.23 -0.10
N LEU A 87 -16.97 -9.46 0.99
CA LEU A 87 -16.01 -10.55 1.09
C LEU A 87 -16.59 -11.76 1.81
N PRO A 88 -16.35 -12.99 1.29
CA PRO A 88 -16.64 -14.22 2.02
C PRO A 88 -15.90 -14.24 3.36
N SER A 89 -16.55 -14.75 4.41
CA SER A 89 -15.94 -14.86 5.74
C SER A 89 -14.61 -15.64 5.75
N MET A 90 -14.47 -16.61 4.83
CA MET A 90 -13.24 -17.37 4.62
C MET A 90 -12.06 -16.48 4.18
N THR A 91 -12.33 -15.47 3.34
CA THR A 91 -11.31 -14.52 2.86
C THR A 91 -10.83 -13.62 4.00
N LEU A 92 -11.73 -13.19 4.87
CA LEU A 92 -11.38 -12.39 6.06
C LEU A 92 -10.47 -13.17 7.02
N LEU A 93 -10.77 -14.46 7.23
CA LEU A 93 -9.92 -15.34 8.02
C LEU A 93 -8.54 -15.55 7.37
N GLY A 94 -8.49 -15.68 6.04
CA GLY A 94 -7.22 -15.76 5.30
C GLY A 94 -6.36 -14.50 5.46
N ILE A 95 -6.97 -13.32 5.41
CA ILE A 95 -6.28 -12.04 5.64
C ILE A 95 -5.75 -11.98 7.08
N ALA A 96 -6.55 -12.35 8.07
CA ALA A 96 -6.13 -12.39 9.47
C ALA A 96 -4.95 -13.36 9.68
N ALA A 97 -4.97 -14.54 9.05
CA ALA A 97 -3.88 -15.50 9.11
C ALA A 97 -2.58 -14.95 8.50
N ILE A 98 -2.65 -14.24 7.38
CA ILE A 98 -1.49 -13.58 6.75
C ILE A 98 -0.90 -12.51 7.67
N ILE A 99 -1.76 -11.66 8.28
CA ILE A 99 -1.32 -10.61 9.21
C ILE A 99 -0.59 -11.24 10.41
N ILE A 100 -1.14 -12.31 10.99
CA ILE A 100 -0.55 -13.02 12.12
C ILE A 100 0.78 -13.67 11.73
N ALA A 101 0.85 -14.31 10.56
CA ALA A 101 2.07 -14.96 10.08
C ALA A 101 3.21 -13.95 9.86
N LEU A 102 2.93 -12.80 9.24
CA LEU A 102 3.92 -11.74 9.04
C LEU A 102 4.36 -11.09 10.36
N SER A 103 3.41 -10.81 11.25
CA SER A 103 3.70 -10.25 12.57
C SER A 103 4.55 -11.20 13.42
N GLY A 104 4.23 -12.50 13.37
CA GLY A 104 5.00 -13.56 14.03
C GLY A 104 6.40 -13.70 13.44
N GLY A 105 6.52 -13.65 12.10
CA GLY A 105 7.81 -13.67 11.41
C GLY A 105 8.72 -12.51 11.83
N TYR A 106 8.18 -11.28 11.89
CA TYR A 106 8.91 -10.11 12.37
C TYR A 106 9.35 -10.27 13.84
N TYR A 107 8.46 -10.76 14.70
CA TYR A 107 8.77 -10.98 16.11
C TYR A 107 9.88 -12.04 16.30
N LEU A 108 9.79 -13.16 15.60
CA LEU A 108 10.80 -14.23 15.62
C LEU A 108 12.15 -13.73 15.10
N PHE A 109 12.15 -12.99 14.00
CA PHE A 109 13.38 -12.41 13.43
C PHE A 109 14.07 -11.49 14.44
N ARG A 110 13.33 -10.56 15.05
CA ARG A 110 13.88 -9.65 16.07
C ARG A 110 14.39 -10.39 17.31
N ARG A 111 13.74 -11.49 17.70
CA ARG A 111 14.15 -12.31 18.85
C ARG A 111 15.37 -13.18 18.55
N ALA A 112 15.60 -13.56 17.30
CA ALA A 112 16.73 -14.39 16.88
C ALA A 112 18.09 -13.66 16.99
N GLY A 113 18.12 -12.35 17.22
CA GLY A 113 19.35 -11.61 17.54
C GLY A 113 20.26 -11.33 16.34
N TRP A 114 19.68 -11.15 15.15
CA TRP A 114 20.42 -10.76 13.93
C TRP A 114 20.30 -9.25 13.69
N GLY A 115 20.57 -8.46 14.73
CA GLY A 115 20.64 -7.00 14.70
C GLY A 115 22.03 -6.53 15.10
#